data_AF-A0A852CE58-F1
#
_entry.id   AF-A0A852CE58-F1
#
_cell.length_a   1.000
_cell.length_b   1.000
_cell.length_c   1.000
_cell.angle_alpha   90.00
_cell.angle_beta   90.00
_cell.angle_gamma   90.00
#
_symmetry.space_group_name_H-M   'P 1'
#
loop_
_entity.id
_entity.type
_entity.pdbx_description
1 polymer ?
#
loop_
_entity_poly.entity_id
_entity_poly.type
_entity_poly.pdbx_seq_one_letter_code
_entity_poly.pdbx_strand_id
1 'polypeptide(L)' 'TPILATANGRGPAGVAGQVLHGGGANANSANRWFDKSLQFIVGGDGTCGVVYDPAVIDGALVAEMADHALQFWSGAG' A
#
# COMPACT_ATOMS: atom_id res chain seq x y z
N THR A 1 -11.77 13.80 5.61
CA THR A 1 -10.68 12.82 5.53
C THR A 1 -11.12 11.58 6.28
N PRO A 2 -11.31 10.41 5.62
CA PRO A 2 -11.56 9.20 6.39
C PRO A 2 -10.29 8.88 7.17
N ILE A 3 -10.42 8.72 8.48
CA ILE A 3 -9.36 8.20 9.32
C ILE A 3 -9.24 6.72 8.95
N LEU A 4 -8.08 6.34 8.42
CA LEU A 4 -7.72 4.93 8.23
C LEU A 4 -7.69 4.26 9.60
N ALA A 5 -8.81 3.68 10.02
CA ALA A 5 -8.87 2.83 11.20
C ALA A 5 -8.09 1.55 10.88
N THR A 6 -6.99 1.32 11.59
CA THR A 6 -6.12 0.17 11.32
C THR A 6 -6.65 -1.03 12.11
N ALA A 7 -6.69 -2.19 11.47
CA ALA A 7 -7.38 -3.35 12.03
C ALA A 7 -6.64 -4.03 13.21
N ASN A 8 -5.45 -3.56 13.62
CA ASN A 8 -4.65 -4.16 14.70
C ASN A 8 -3.87 -3.16 15.58
N GLY A 9 -4.42 -1.95 15.82
CA GLY A 9 -3.91 -1.03 16.84
C GLY A 9 -2.66 -0.23 16.45
N ARG A 10 -2.24 -0.28 15.20
CA ARG A 10 -1.13 0.53 14.68
C ARG A 10 -1.62 1.95 14.39
N GLY A 11 -0.91 2.98 14.84
CA GLY A 11 -1.24 4.35 14.47
C GLY A 11 -1.03 4.62 12.96
N PRO A 12 -1.57 5.72 12.40
CA PRO A 12 -1.43 6.07 10.99
C PRO A 12 0.02 6.08 10.49
N ALA A 13 0.95 6.62 11.29
CA ALA A 13 2.38 6.64 10.95
C ALA A 13 2.98 5.23 10.82
N GLY A 14 2.52 4.28 11.64
CA GLY A 14 2.99 2.91 11.57
C GLY A 14 2.47 2.19 10.31
N VAL A 15 1.24 2.48 9.87
CA VAL A 15 0.72 1.97 8.60
C VAL A 15 1.48 2.57 7.42
N ALA A 16 1.67 3.88 7.41
CA ALA A 16 2.49 4.55 6.40
C ALA A 16 3.90 3.94 6.33
N GLY A 17 4.55 3.70 7.47
CA GLY A 17 5.86 3.05 7.51
C GLY A 17 5.89 1.62 6.97
N GLN A 18 4.80 0.84 7.12
CA GLN A 18 4.71 -0.48 6.48
C GLN A 18 4.64 -0.41 4.96
N VAL A 19 3.91 0.58 4.45
CA VAL A 19 3.79 0.80 3.01
C VAL A 19 5.11 1.33 2.44
N LEU A 20 5.68 2.37 3.05
CA LEU A 20 6.88 3.05 2.54
C LEU A 20 8.15 2.20 2.62
N HIS A 21 8.37 1.48 3.73
CA HIS A 21 9.64 0.79 3.94
C HIS A 21 9.53 -0.58 4.62
N GLY A 22 8.33 -1.06 4.96
CA GLY A 22 8.12 -2.39 5.56
C GLY A 22 8.48 -2.52 7.04
N GLY A 23 8.95 -1.46 7.70
CA GLY A 23 9.22 -1.46 9.16
C GLY A 23 10.54 -2.07 9.63
N GLY A 24 11.47 -2.40 8.72
CA GLY A 24 12.80 -2.92 9.04
C GLY A 24 12.98 -4.41 8.70
N ALA A 25 14.21 -4.89 8.80
CA ALA A 25 14.61 -6.26 8.44
C ALA A 25 13.90 -7.34 9.27
N ASN A 26 13.53 -7.03 10.52
CA ASN A 26 12.78 -7.94 11.40
C ASN A 26 11.25 -7.84 11.22
N ALA A 27 10.79 -7.08 10.24
CA ALA A 27 9.40 -6.95 9.86
C ALA A 27 9.24 -7.33 8.38
N ASN A 28 8.73 -6.42 7.54
CA ASN A 28 8.36 -6.71 6.16
C ASN A 28 9.30 -6.08 5.11
N SER A 29 10.41 -5.45 5.51
CA SER A 29 11.33 -4.81 4.53
C SER A 29 11.97 -5.81 3.56
N ALA A 30 12.25 -7.04 4.00
CA ALA A 30 12.79 -8.09 3.14
C ALA A 30 11.74 -8.64 2.15
N ASN A 31 10.45 -8.44 2.44
CA ASN A 31 9.35 -8.81 1.55
C ASN A 31 9.01 -7.64 0.60
N ARG A 32 10.04 -7.03 0.00
CA ARG A 32 9.94 -5.89 -0.92
C ARG A 32 10.95 -6.08 -2.06
N TRP A 33 10.59 -5.63 -3.25
CA TRP A 33 11.51 -5.40 -4.35
C TRP A 33 11.37 -3.95 -4.81
N PHE A 34 12.27 -3.06 -4.38
CA PHE A 34 12.14 -1.61 -4.61
C PHE A 34 12.47 -1.16 -6.04
N ASP A 35 13.24 -1.94 -6.80
CA ASP A 35 13.47 -1.63 -8.24
C ASP A 35 12.24 -1.93 -9.13
N LYS A 36 11.12 -2.40 -8.56
CA LYS A 36 9.86 -2.54 -9.31
C LYS A 36 9.12 -1.22 -9.30
N SER A 37 8.64 -0.80 -10.47
CA SER A 37 7.92 0.47 -10.64
C SER A 37 6.61 0.55 -9.84
N LEU A 38 5.99 -0.58 -9.51
CA LEU A 38 4.74 -0.63 -8.76
C LEU A 38 4.68 -1.89 -7.90
N GLN A 39 4.29 -1.74 -6.63
CA GLN A 39 4.21 -2.84 -5.68
C GLN A 39 2.98 -2.67 -4.78
N PHE A 40 2.01 -3.58 -4.93
CA PHE A 40 0.87 -3.69 -4.03
C PHE A 40 1.26 -4.38 -2.73
N ILE A 41 0.77 -3.86 -1.62
CA ILE A 41 1.01 -4.38 -0.28
C ILE A 41 -0.33 -4.80 0.30
N VAL A 42 -0.43 -6.07 0.70
CA VAL A 42 -1.58 -6.65 1.38
C VAL A 42 -1.08 -7.36 2.64
N GLY A 43 -1.26 -6.71 3.78
CA GLY A 43 -0.90 -7.23 5.09
C GLY A 43 -1.99 -8.12 5.66
N GLY A 44 -1.61 -9.20 6.34
CA GLY A 44 -2.55 -10.05 7.08
C GLY A 44 -3.24 -9.35 8.26
N ASP A 45 -2.72 -8.18 8.65
CA ASP A 45 -3.30 -7.30 9.68
C ASP A 45 -4.28 -6.26 9.11
N GLY A 46 -4.68 -6.41 7.84
CA GLY A 46 -5.56 -5.47 7.15
C GLY A 46 -4.87 -4.21 6.63
N THR A 47 -3.57 -4.01 6.90
CA THR A 47 -2.82 -2.91 6.31
C THR A 47 -2.66 -3.14 4.81
N CYS A 48 -3.13 -2.21 3.97
CA CYS A 48 -2.94 -2.26 2.53
C CYS A 48 -2.43 -0.92 1.98
N GLY A 49 -1.80 -0.96 0.81
CA GLY A 49 -1.31 0.23 0.13
C GLY A 49 -0.50 -0.10 -1.12
N VAL A 50 0.06 0.94 -1.75
CA VAL A 50 0.91 0.84 -2.93
C VAL A 50 2.17 1.65 -2.71
N VAL A 51 3.32 1.08 -3.07
CA VAL A 51 4.57 1.82 -3.29
C VAL A 51 4.86 1.83 -4.78
N TYR A 52 5.31 2.96 -5.31
CA TYR A 52 5.58 3.13 -6.74
C TYR A 52 6.83 3.98 -6.97
N ASP A 53 7.39 3.85 -8.17
CA ASP A 53 8.50 4.70 -8.64
C ASP A 53 7.94 5.93 -9.38
N PRO A 54 8.06 7.13 -8.81
CA PRO A 54 7.57 8.36 -9.45
C PRO A 54 8.35 8.75 -10.71
N ALA A 55 9.51 8.14 -10.99
CA ALA A 55 10.21 8.34 -12.25
C ALA A 55 9.56 7.57 -13.42
N VAL A 56 8.72 6.58 -13.14
CA VAL A 56 8.09 5.71 -14.15
C VAL A 56 6.58 5.96 -14.27
N ILE A 57 5.88 6.23 -13.16
CA ILE A 57 4.42 6.35 -13.14
C ILE A 57 3.95 7.54 -12.29
N ASP A 58 2.98 8.30 -12.80
CA ASP A 58 2.38 9.42 -12.09
C ASP A 58 1.45 8.95 -10.95
N GLY A 59 1.43 9.69 -9.85
CA GLY A 59 0.63 9.33 -8.67
C GLY A 59 -0.87 9.29 -8.92
N ALA A 60 -1.41 10.11 -9.83
CA ALA A 60 -2.82 10.08 -10.20
C ALA A 60 -3.18 8.77 -10.91
N LEU A 61 -2.31 8.28 -11.80
CA LEU A 61 -2.51 7.00 -12.49
C LEU A 61 -2.45 5.81 -11.51
N VAL A 62 -1.54 5.86 -10.53
CA VAL A 62 -1.48 4.85 -9.46
C VAL A 62 -2.77 4.81 -8.64
N ALA A 63 -3.33 5.98 -8.32
CA ALA A 63 -4.61 6.07 -7.62
C ALA A 63 -5.77 5.49 -8.45
N GLU A 64 -5.83 5.79 -9.74
CA GLU A 64 -6.84 5.24 -10.66
C GLU A 64 -6.73 3.71 -10.76
N MET A 65 -5.51 3.17 -10.86
CA MET A 65 -5.29 1.72 -10.86
C MET A 65 -5.75 1.06 -9.55
N ALA A 66 -5.49 1.71 -8.41
CA ALA A 66 -5.93 1.21 -7.10
C ALA A 66 -7.46 1.23 -6.98
N ASP A 67 -8.10 2.32 -7.40
CA ASP A 67 -9.57 2.44 -7.41
C ASP A 67 -10.19 1.38 -8.32
N HIS A 68 -9.64 1.18 -9.51
CA HIS A 68 -10.10 0.13 -10.43
C HIS A 68 -10.00 -1.27 -9.79
N ALA A 69 -8.87 -1.59 -9.16
CA ALA A 69 -8.69 -2.88 -8.48
C ALA A 69 -9.69 -3.09 -7.34
N LEU A 70 -9.97 -2.04 -6.55
CA LEU A 70 -10.95 -2.08 -5.46
C LEU A 70 -12.38 -2.24 -5.98
N GLN A 71 -12.75 -1.50 -7.03
CA GLN A 71 -14.07 -1.58 -7.67
C GLN A 71 -14.29 -2.98 -8.24
N PHE A 72 -13.32 -3.50 -8.98
CA PHE A 72 -13.34 -4.85 -9.52
C PHE A 72 -13.55 -5.90 -8.43
N TRP A 73 -12.81 -5.80 -7.32
CA TRP A 73 -12.97 -6.73 -6.19
C TRP A 73 -14.33 -6.61 -5.49
N SER A 74 -14.88 -5.39 -5.39
CA SER A 74 -16.17 -5.14 -4.75
C SER A 74 -17.38 -5.59 -5.58
N GLY A 75 -17.18 -5.92 -6.86
CA GLY A 75 -18.25 -6.21 -7.81
C GLY A 75 -19.07 -4.98 -8.23
N ALA A 76 -18.61 -3.78 -7.89
CA ALA A 76 -19.15 -2.52 -8.37
C ALA A 76 -18.58 -2.24 -9.77
N GLY A 77 -19.27 -2.72 -10.81
CA GLY A 77 -19.00 -2.45 -12.22
C GLY A 77 -20.18 -1.77 -12.89
#